data_AF-A0A6P3C7J9-F1
#
_entry.id   AF-A0A6P3C7J9-F1
#
_cell.length_a   1.000
_cell.length_b   1.000
_cell.length_c   1.000
_cell.angle_alpha   90.00
_cell.angle_beta   90.00
_cell.angle_gamma   90.00
#
_symmetry.space_group_name_H-M   'P 1'
#
loop_
_entity.id
_entity.type
_entity.pdbx_description
1 polymer ?
#
loop_
_entity_poly.entity_id
_entity_poly.type
_entity_poly.pdbx_seq_one_letter_code
_entity_poly.pdbx_strand_id
1 'polypeptide(L)'
;MTSSDPTPRQLVVYILYSVLGLPASMTAAGYGATLMTRNVSNFEGGAGYAALWWIILLTCAFYALSFVIFALLRKRTVILAVMTVAFAALAVPTFRLAHELLT
;
A
#
# COMPACT_ATOMS: atom_id res chain seq x y z
N MET A 1 17.24 10.94 31.65
CA MET A 1 15.99 10.85 30.87
C MET A 1 16.30 11.26 29.44
N THR A 2 16.52 10.31 28.53
CA THR A 2 16.52 10.60 27.09
C THR A 2 15.06 10.71 26.68
N SER A 3 14.62 11.91 26.28
CA SER A 3 13.28 12.10 25.71
C SER A 3 13.06 11.03 24.62
N SER A 4 11.91 10.36 24.71
CA SER A 4 11.47 9.34 23.74
C SER A 4 10.75 9.99 22.55
N ASP A 5 10.81 11.31 22.43
CA ASP A 5 10.11 12.03 21.38
C ASP A 5 10.77 11.76 20.03
N PRO A 6 9.97 11.41 19.00
CA PRO A 6 10.50 11.21 17.67
C PRO A 6 11.10 12.51 17.16
N THR A 7 12.30 12.42 16.60
CA THR A 7 12.94 13.56 15.95
C THR A 7 12.07 14.08 14.79
N PRO A 8 12.18 15.36 14.39
CA PRO A 8 11.43 15.91 13.26
C PRO A 8 11.60 15.09 11.98
N ARG A 9 12.81 14.57 11.72
CA ARG A 9 13.09 13.69 10.59
C ARG A 9 12.34 12.36 10.67
N GLN A 10 12.18 11.79 11.86
CA GLN A 10 11.39 10.56 12.05
C GLN A 10 9.91 10.80 11.81
N LEU A 11 9.37 11.93 12.27
CA LEU A 11 7.98 12.31 12.01
C LEU A 11 7.68 12.40 10.51
N VAL A 12 8.57 13.01 9.72
CA VAL A 12 8.39 13.08 8.26
C VAL A 12 8.34 11.67 7.64
N VAL A 13 9.23 10.77 8.03
CA VAL A 13 9.23 9.38 7.54
C VAL A 13 7.94 8.66 7.94
N TYR A 14 7.44 8.88 9.16
CA TYR A 14 6.21 8.26 9.63
C TYR A 14 4.99 8.73 8.85
N ILE A 15 4.85 10.05 8.63
CA ILE A 15 3.76 10.62 7.86
C ILE A 15 3.79 10.10 6.42
N LEU A 16 4.96 10.14 5.76
CA LEU A 16 5.11 9.63 4.40
C LEU A 16 4.79 8.14 4.30
N TYR A 17 5.25 7.33 5.25
CA TYR A 17 4.96 5.91 5.29
C TYR A 17 3.45 5.65 5.39
N SER A 18 2.75 6.35 6.29
CA SER A 18 1.31 6.19 6.49
C SER A 18 0.49 6.63 5.28
N VAL A 19 0.84 7.76 4.66
CA VAL A 19 0.13 8.29 3.48
C VAL A 19 0.35 7.38 2.26
N LEU A 20 1.57 6.89 2.05
CA LEU A 20 1.91 6.04 0.91
C LEU A 20 1.44 4.58 1.07
N GLY A 21 1.16 4.14 2.30
CA GLY A 21 0.72 2.77 2.58
C GLY A 21 -0.57 2.40 1.86
N LEU A 22 -1.54 3.31 1.77
CA LEU A 22 -2.81 3.06 1.09
C LEU A 22 -2.66 2.88 -0.43
N PRO A 23 -2.08 3.85 -1.19
CA PRO A 23 -1.93 3.69 -2.63
C PRO A 23 -0.99 2.54 -3.02
N ALA A 24 0.04 2.24 -2.21
CA ALA A 24 0.90 1.07 -2.43
C ALA A 24 0.16 -0.26 -2.21
N SER A 25 -0.69 -0.33 -1.17
CA SER A 25 -1.53 -1.51 -0.89
C SER A 25 -2.54 -1.77 -2.01
N MET A 26 -3.13 -0.72 -2.58
CA MET A 26 -4.03 -0.83 -3.74
C MET A 26 -3.31 -1.41 -4.97
N THR A 27 -2.08 -0.98 -5.27
CA THR A 27 -1.30 -1.51 -6.39
C THR A 27 -0.98 -2.98 -6.19
N ALA A 28 -0.49 -3.34 -5.00
CA ALA A 28 -0.14 -4.71 -4.65
C ALA A 28 -1.38 -5.62 -4.70
N ALA A 29 -2.51 -5.15 -4.19
CA ALA A 29 -3.79 -5.86 -4.24
C ALA A 29 -4.31 -6.02 -5.68
N GLY A 30 -4.22 -4.98 -6.51
CA GLY A 30 -4.57 -5.04 -7.93
C GLY A 30 -3.75 -6.08 -8.68
N TYR A 31 -2.44 -6.13 -8.43
CA TYR A 31 -1.58 -7.16 -9.01
C TYR A 31 -1.90 -8.57 -8.48
N GLY A 32 -2.13 -8.70 -7.18
CA GLY A 32 -2.49 -9.99 -6.56
C GLY A 32 -3.82 -10.53 -7.08
N ALA A 33 -4.84 -9.68 -7.16
CA ALA A 33 -6.16 -10.05 -7.67
C ALA A 33 -6.09 -10.43 -9.16
N THR A 34 -5.39 -9.65 -9.99
CA THR A 34 -5.23 -9.98 -11.42
C THR A 34 -4.50 -11.30 -11.63
N LEU A 35 -3.51 -11.61 -10.79
CA LEU A 35 -2.84 -12.91 -10.82
C LEU A 35 -3.79 -14.06 -10.45
N MET A 36 -4.61 -13.88 -9.42
CA MET A 36 -5.62 -14.87 -8.99
C MET A 36 -6.70 -15.08 -10.06
N THR A 37 -7.09 -14.03 -10.78
CA THR A 37 -8.15 -14.09 -11.79
C THR A 37 -7.65 -14.41 -13.21
N ARG A 38 -6.33 -14.54 -13.42
CA ARG A 38 -5.71 -14.74 -14.74
C ARG A 38 -6.18 -16.00 -15.48
N ASN A 39 -6.59 -17.03 -14.75
CA ASN A 39 -7.08 -18.30 -15.31
C ASN A 39 -8.62 -18.39 -15.37
N VAL A 40 -9.34 -17.32 -15.01
CA VAL A 40 -10.79 -17.31 -15.04
C VAL A 40 -11.22 -16.81 -16.41
N SER A 41 -11.61 -17.74 -17.29
CA SER A 41 -11.86 -17.51 -18.71
C SER A 41 -13.06 -16.61 -19.05
N ASN A 42 -13.77 -16.09 -18.04
CA ASN A 42 -14.94 -15.24 -18.25
C ASN A 42 -14.87 -14.05 -17.28
N PHE A 43 -14.46 -12.89 -17.76
CA PHE A 43 -14.55 -11.61 -17.04
C PHE A 43 -15.95 -10.97 -17.17
N GLU A 44 -16.94 -11.71 -17.68
CA GLU A 44 -18.33 -11.28 -17.78
C GLU A 44 -19.13 -11.77 -16.57
N GLY A 45 -19.82 -10.85 -15.88
CA GLY A 45 -20.70 -11.17 -14.75
C GLY A 45 -19.98 -11.38 -13.40
N GLY A 46 -20.44 -12.35 -12.60
CA GLY A 46 -20.04 -12.56 -11.20
C GLY A 46 -18.54 -12.72 -10.94
N ALA A 47 -17.77 -13.17 -11.93
CA ALA A 47 -16.31 -13.26 -11.85
C ALA A 47 -15.62 -11.88 -11.78
N GLY A 48 -16.16 -10.87 -12.47
CA GLY A 48 -15.68 -9.48 -12.37
C GLY A 48 -15.94 -8.88 -10.99
N TYR A 49 -17.13 -9.15 -10.41
CA TYR A 49 -17.43 -8.76 -9.03
C TYR A 49 -16.53 -9.46 -8.01
N ALA A 50 -16.23 -10.76 -8.22
CA ALA A 50 -15.28 -11.48 -7.39
C ALA A 50 -13.87 -10.89 -7.47
N ALA A 51 -13.42 -10.46 -8.64
CA ALA A 51 -12.12 -9.78 -8.81
C ALA A 51 -12.06 -8.46 -8.01
N LEU A 52 -13.10 -7.62 -8.10
CA LEU A 52 -13.21 -6.39 -7.31
C LEU A 52 -13.20 -6.68 -5.80
N TRP A 53 -13.87 -7.75 -5.39
CA TRP A 53 -13.89 -8.20 -3.99
C TRP A 53 -12.51 -8.64 -3.51
N TRP A 54 -11.76 -9.37 -4.34
CA TRP A 54 -10.37 -9.72 -4.02
C TRP A 54 -9.47 -8.49 -3.88
N ILE A 55 -9.62 -7.50 -4.76
CA ILE A 55 -8.85 -6.24 -4.67
C ILE A 55 -9.14 -5.55 -3.33
N ILE A 56 -10.40 -5.46 -2.92
CA ILE A 56 -10.79 -4.78 -1.67
C ILE A 56 -10.23 -5.53 -0.45
N LEU A 57 -10.38 -6.86 -0.39
CA LEU A 57 -9.86 -7.67 0.70
C LEU A 57 -8.33 -7.61 0.79
N LEU A 58 -7.64 -7.75 -0.34
CA LEU A 58 -6.18 -7.67 -0.40
C LEU A 58 -5.66 -6.28 -0.03
N THR A 59 -6.34 -5.22 -0.47
CA THR A 59 -5.96 -3.84 -0.12
C THR A 59 -6.05 -3.64 1.38
N CYS A 60 -7.16 -4.06 2.01
CA CYS A 60 -7.31 -4.00 3.47
C CYS A 60 -6.23 -4.82 4.18
N ALA A 61 -5.94 -6.03 3.71
CA ALA A 61 -4.93 -6.89 4.31
C ALA A 61 -3.51 -6.28 4.24
N PHE A 62 -3.10 -5.80 3.05
CA PHE A 62 -1.80 -5.14 2.87
C PHE A 62 -1.71 -3.83 3.67
N TYR A 63 -2.81 -3.08 3.75
CA TYR A 63 -2.82 -1.83 4.51
C TYR A 63 -2.69 -2.07 6.02
N ALA A 64 -3.42 -3.06 6.57
CA ALA A 64 -3.27 -3.46 7.97
C ALA A 64 -1.86 -3.97 8.26
N LEU A 65 -1.30 -4.80 7.36
CA LEU A 65 0.07 -5.31 7.45
C LEU A 65 1.10 -4.18 7.44
N SER A 66 0.86 -3.12 6.67
CA SER A 66 1.70 -1.91 6.66
C SER A 66 1.79 -1.27 8.05
N PHE A 67 0.67 -1.16 8.78
CA PHE A 67 0.69 -0.63 10.14
C PHE A 67 1.40 -1.54 11.15
N VAL A 68 1.25 -2.85 11.00
CA VAL A 68 1.96 -3.82 11.85
C VAL A 68 3.48 -3.69 11.64
N ILE A 69 3.92 -3.61 10.38
CA ILE A 69 5.32 -3.40 10.01
C ILE A 69 5.83 -2.06 10.55
N PHE A 70 5.03 -1.00 10.42
CA PHE A 70 5.34 0.31 10.97
C PHE A 70 5.57 0.25 12.49
N ALA A 71 4.65 -0.37 13.24
CA ALA A 71 4.75 -0.51 14.69
C ALA A 71 6.01 -1.30 15.10
N LEU A 72 6.35 -2.34 14.35
CA LEU A 72 7.51 -3.19 14.61
C LEU A 72 8.83 -2.46 14.30
N LEU A 73 8.87 -1.69 13.21
CA LEU A 73 10.07 -1.01 12.72
C LEU A 73 10.20 0.43 13.21
N ARG A 74 9.29 0.94 14.06
CA ARG A 74 9.32 2.34 14.55
C ARG A 74 10.66 2.79 15.12
N LYS A 75 11.43 1.87 15.71
CA LYS A 75 12.77 2.12 16.27
C LYS A 75 13.91 2.05 15.25
N ARG A 76 13.65 1.52 14.04
CA ARG A 76 14.62 1.32 12.94
C ARG A 76 14.30 2.24 11.78
N THR A 77 14.52 3.55 11.97
CA THR A 77 14.18 4.61 10.99
C THR A 77 14.78 4.38 9.60
N VAL A 78 15.99 3.81 9.52
CA VAL A 78 16.64 3.51 8.22
C VAL A 78 15.82 2.50 7.41
N ILE A 79 15.33 1.44 8.06
CA ILE A 79 14.53 0.41 7.40
C ILE A 79 13.18 1.00 6.99
N LEU A 80 12.57 1.80 7.87
CA LEU A 80 11.33 2.52 7.55
C LEU A 80 11.51 3.43 6.34
N ALA A 81 12.60 4.19 6.25
CA ALA A 81 12.88 5.05 5.11
C ALA A 81 13.01 4.25 3.80
N VAL A 82 13.70 3.11 3.82
CA VAL A 82 13.78 2.21 2.66
C VAL A 82 12.41 1.69 2.26
N MET A 83 11.58 1.29 3.23
CA MET A 83 10.21 0.85 2.95
C MET A 83 9.32 1.98 2.44
N THR A 84 9.48 3.20 2.93
CA THR A 84 8.77 4.38 2.40
C THR A 84 9.10 4.61 0.93
N VAL A 85 10.37 4.44 0.53
CA VAL A 85 10.77 4.52 -0.89
C VAL A 85 10.12 3.40 -1.71
N ALA A 86 10.08 2.17 -1.19
CA ALA A 86 9.39 1.07 -1.85
C ALA A 86 7.88 1.34 -2.00
N PHE A 87 7.23 1.90 -0.98
CA PHE A 87 5.82 2.31 -1.04
C PHE A 87 5.61 3.44 -2.04
N ALA A 88 6.52 4.41 -2.11
CA ALA A 88 6.45 5.48 -3.11
C ALA A 88 6.49 4.91 -4.53
N ALA A 89 7.42 3.99 -4.80
CA ALA A 89 7.52 3.33 -6.10
C ALA A 89 6.27 2.52 -6.44
N LEU A 90 5.75 1.75 -5.48
CA LEU A 90 4.50 1.00 -5.64
C LEU A 90 3.30 1.90 -5.85
N ALA A 91 3.24 3.09 -5.25
CA ALA A 91 2.11 4.00 -5.36
C ALA A 91 2.01 4.71 -6.73
N VAL A 92 3.11 4.77 -7.51
CA VAL A 92 3.17 5.48 -8.81
C VAL A 92 2.03 5.10 -9.76
N PRO A 93 1.72 3.82 -10.02
CA PRO A 93 0.65 3.43 -10.93
C PRO A 93 -0.73 3.91 -10.44
N THR A 94 -0.97 3.88 -9.14
CA THR A 94 -2.24 4.32 -8.53
C THR A 94 -2.42 5.81 -8.67
N PHE A 95 -1.37 6.60 -8.43
CA PHE A 95 -1.40 8.05 -8.63
C PHE A 95 -1.59 8.42 -10.11
N ARG A 96 -0.91 7.70 -11.02
CA ARG A 96 -1.08 7.92 -12.45
C ARG A 96 -2.52 7.67 -12.89
N LEU A 97 -3.11 6.56 -12.45
CA LEU A 97 -4.51 6.23 -12.75
C LEU A 97 -5.47 7.28 -12.18
N ALA A 98 -5.24 7.73 -10.94
CA ALA A 98 -6.03 8.81 -10.34
C ALA A 98 -5.91 10.13 -11.12
N HIS A 99 -4.72 10.47 -11.61
CA HIS A 99 -4.49 11.67 -12.42
C HIS A 99 -5.20 11.57 -13.77
N GLU A 100 -5.07 10.45 -14.49
CA GLU A 100 -5.76 10.21 -15.77
C GLU A 100 -7.29 10.27 -15.64
N LEU A 101 -7.86 9.92 -14.48
CA LEU A 101 -9.30 10.03 -14.22
C LEU A 101 -9.77 11.46 -13.90
N LEU A 102 -8.86 12.34 -13.47
CA LEU A 102 -9.17 13.70 -13.03
C LEU A 102 -8.94 14.76 -14.12
N THR A 103 -8.20 14.42 -15.18
CA THR A 103 -7.94 15.27 -16.36
C THR A 103 -8.68 14.79 -17.59
#